data_AF-Q2UZF0-F1
#
_entry.id   AF-Q2UZF0-F1
#
_cell.length_a   1.000
_cell.length_b   1.000
_cell.length_c   1.000
_cell.angle_alpha   90.00
_cell.angle_beta   90.00
_cell.angle_gamma   90.00
#
_symmetry.space_group_name_H-M   'P 1'
#
loop_
_entity.id
_entity.type
_entity.pdbx_description
1 polymer ?
#
loop_
_entity_poly.entity_id
_entity_poly.type
_entity_poly.pdbx_seq_one_letter_code
_entity_poly.pdbx_strand_id
1 'polypeptide(L)'
;MTLTARLSNGFLGGWEVYVVLHGRRGLEWPAREFGRTAPVPTLNERAAALAALGYEVEDGAVWTWQEHTYGGDERVRLFASVEVRPVQTGEGP
;
A
#
# COMPACT_ATOMS: atom_id res chain seq x y z
N MET A 1 12.98 -1.55 -11.81
CA MET A 1 12.33 -0.29 -11.37
C MET A 1 11.62 -0.61 -10.07
N THR A 2 11.98 0.06 -8.98
CA THR A 2 11.26 -0.04 -7.72
C THR A 2 10.13 0.97 -7.70
N LEU A 3 8.97 0.54 -7.19
CA LEU A 3 7.79 1.37 -6.97
C LEU A 3 7.56 1.50 -5.46
N THR A 4 6.72 2.45 -5.06
CA THR A 4 6.33 2.59 -3.66
C THR A 4 4.91 2.08 -3.47
N ALA A 5 4.74 1.10 -2.58
CA ALA A 5 3.43 0.79 -2.03
C ALA A 5 3.15 1.63 -0.80
N ARG A 6 1.90 2.01 -0.60
CA ARG A 6 1.41 2.70 0.58
C ARG A 6 0.27 1.93 1.22
N LEU A 7 0.27 1.88 2.54
CA LEU A 7 -0.85 1.46 3.37
C LEU A 7 -1.40 2.71 4.06
N SER A 8 -2.70 2.92 4.04
CA SER A 8 -3.31 4.06 4.74
C SER A 8 -4.61 3.68 5.42
N ASN A 9 -4.95 4.39 6.51
CA ASN A 9 -6.31 4.38 7.02
C ASN A 9 -7.09 5.57 6.42
N GLY A 10 -8.20 5.27 5.74
CA GLY A 10 -9.09 6.28 5.17
C GLY A 10 -9.76 7.14 6.23
N PHE A 11 -10.58 8.10 5.81
CA PHE A 11 -11.28 9.02 6.72
C PHE A 11 -12.12 8.29 7.79
N LEU A 12 -12.79 7.21 7.41
CA LEU A 12 -13.58 6.37 8.32
C LEU A 12 -12.73 5.35 9.11
N GLY A 13 -11.40 5.37 8.94
CA GLY A 13 -10.43 4.49 9.59
C GLY A 13 -10.19 3.16 8.87
N GLY A 14 -10.87 2.91 7.75
CA GLY A 14 -10.71 1.67 6.97
C GLY A 14 -9.32 1.58 6.34
N TRP A 15 -8.70 0.41 6.42
CA TRP A 15 -7.37 0.20 5.83
C TRP A 15 -7.45 -0.09 4.33
N GLU A 16 -6.50 0.46 3.58
CA GLU A 16 -6.29 0.20 2.15
C GLU A 16 -4.79 0.18 1.83
N VAL A 17 -4.38 -0.70 0.91
CA VAL A 17 -3.04 -0.69 0.31
C VAL A 17 -3.11 -0.34 -1.17
N TYR A 18 -2.20 0.48 -1.67
CA TYR A 18 -2.12 0.86 -3.07
C TYR A 18 -0.67 1.06 -3.54
N VAL A 19 -0.42 0.97 -4.85
CA VAL A 19 0.92 1.21 -5.44
C VAL A 19 0.95 2.53 -6.18
N VAL A 20 1.94 3.37 -5.85
CA VAL A 20 2.09 4.71 -6.41
C VAL A 20 2.76 4.63 -7.79
N LEU A 21 2.00 4.98 -8.83
CA LEU A 21 2.49 4.99 -10.21
C LEU A 21 2.80 6.42 -10.66
N HIS A 22 3.94 6.96 -10.22
CA HIS A 22 4.39 8.30 -10.62
C HIS A 22 4.54 8.41 -12.14
N GLY A 23 4.01 9.48 -12.75
CA GLY A 23 4.17 9.80 -14.17
C GLY A 23 3.19 9.12 -15.13
N ARG A 24 2.36 8.17 -14.66
CA ARG A 24 1.30 7.57 -15.48
C ARG A 24 0.00 8.36 -15.36
N ARG A 25 -0.16 9.39 -16.20
CA ARG A 25 -1.41 10.19 -16.24
C ARG A 25 -2.59 9.30 -16.64
N GLY A 26 -3.67 9.35 -15.85
CA GLY A 26 -4.94 8.68 -16.17
C GLY A 26 -5.07 7.22 -15.72
N LEU A 27 -4.05 6.62 -15.10
CA LEU A 27 -4.17 5.30 -14.48
C LEU A 27 -4.59 5.46 -13.01
N GLU A 28 -5.72 4.87 -12.65
CA GLU A 28 -6.11 4.64 -11.26
C GLU A 28 -5.01 3.81 -10.59
N TRP A 29 -4.63 4.20 -9.37
CA TRP A 29 -3.62 3.44 -8.63
C TRP A 29 -4.21 2.07 -8.26
N PRO A 30 -3.52 0.96 -8.54
CA PRO A 30 -4.00 -0.35 -8.12
C PRO A 30 -4.07 -0.37 -6.59
N ALA A 31 -5.27 -0.59 -6.08
CA ALA A 31 -5.60 -0.47 -4.67
C ALA A 31 -6.44 -1.65 -4.19
N ARG A 32 -6.34 -1.94 -2.89
CA ARG A 32 -7.13 -2.99 -2.24
C ARG A 32 -7.51 -2.57 -0.82
N GLU A 33 -8.81 -2.53 -0.58
CA GLU A 33 -9.36 -2.30 0.75
C GLU A 33 -9.34 -3.58 1.60
N PHE A 34 -9.11 -3.42 2.90
CA PHE A 34 -9.19 -4.51 3.88
C PHE A 34 -10.58 -4.59 4.56
N GLY A 35 -11.46 -3.61 4.32
CA GLY A 35 -12.85 -3.61 4.82
C GLY A 35 -12.99 -3.50 6.34
N ARG A 36 -11.93 -3.16 7.08
CA ARG A 36 -11.93 -3.05 8.55
C ARG A 36 -11.07 -1.89 9.04
N THR A 37 -11.38 -1.39 10.23
CA THR A 37 -10.64 -0.30 10.89
C THR A 37 -9.60 -0.80 11.91
N ALA A 38 -9.85 -1.97 12.49
CA ALA A 38 -8.95 -2.64 13.42
C ALA A 38 -9.07 -4.17 13.28
N PRO A 39 -8.01 -4.94 13.64
CA PRO A 39 -6.65 -4.45 13.91
C PRO A 39 -5.96 -3.95 12.63
N VAL A 40 -4.81 -3.28 12.79
CA VAL A 40 -3.94 -2.90 11.67
C VAL A 40 -3.59 -4.18 10.87
N PRO A 41 -3.66 -4.17 9.52
CA PRO A 41 -3.32 -5.33 8.70
C PRO A 41 -1.94 -5.87 9.04
N THR A 42 -1.81 -7.18 9.17
CA THR A 42 -0.54 -7.86 9.44
C THR A 42 0.39 -7.77 8.23
N LEU A 43 1.68 -8.03 8.42
CA LEU A 43 2.64 -8.08 7.29
C LEU A 43 2.22 -9.11 6.24
N ASN A 44 1.68 -10.26 6.65
CA ASN A 44 1.22 -11.31 5.74
C ASN A 44 0.01 -10.86 4.92
N GLU A 45 -0.96 -10.18 5.53
CA GLU A 45 -2.13 -9.64 4.82
C GLU A 45 -1.73 -8.55 3.81
N ARG A 46 -0.76 -7.70 4.17
CA ARG A 46 -0.21 -6.68 3.26
C ARG A 46 0.49 -7.34 2.07
N ALA A 47 1.33 -8.35 2.30
CA ALA A 47 2.01 -9.07 1.24
C ALA A 47 1.02 -9.78 0.31
N ALA A 48 0.00 -10.45 0.85
CA ALA A 48 -1.05 -11.08 0.06
C ALA A 48 -1.88 -10.07 -0.74
N ALA A 49 -2.14 -8.88 -0.18
CA ALA A 49 -2.83 -7.81 -0.89
C ALA A 49 -1.98 -7.27 -2.05
N LEU A 50 -0.68 -7.03 -1.83
CA LEU A 50 0.25 -6.62 -2.89
C LEU A 50 0.40 -7.68 -3.99
N ALA A 51 0.50 -8.96 -3.62
CA ALA A 51 0.60 -10.05 -4.58
C ALA A 51 -0.63 -10.12 -5.48
N ALA A 52 -1.83 -9.89 -4.92
CA ALA A 52 -3.07 -9.81 -5.70
C ALA A 52 -3.11 -8.59 -6.65
N LEU A 53 -2.35 -7.53 -6.34
CA LEU A 53 -2.15 -6.38 -7.23
C LEU A 53 -1.01 -6.61 -8.25
N GLY A 54 -0.33 -7.77 -8.20
CA GLY A 54 0.80 -8.10 -9.07
C GLY A 54 2.15 -7.57 -8.59
N TYR A 55 2.28 -7.26 -7.30
CA TYR A 55 3.51 -6.72 -6.70
C TYR A 55 3.99 -7.55 -5.53
N GLU A 56 5.30 -7.53 -5.29
CA GLU A 56 5.92 -8.09 -4.10
C GLU A 56 6.82 -7.05 -3.44
N VAL A 57 7.00 -7.17 -2.13
CA VAL A 57 7.90 -6.28 -1.37
C VAL A 57 9.34 -6.53 -1.81
N GLU A 58 10.10 -5.45 -2.00
CA GLU A 58 11.53 -5.55 -2.31
C GLU A 58 12.28 -6.31 -1.20
N ASP A 59 13.29 -7.09 -1.59
CA ASP A 59 14.10 -7.82 -0.63
C ASP A 59 14.77 -6.85 0.36
N GLY A 60 14.63 -7.13 1.65
CA GLY A 60 15.15 -6.26 2.73
C GLY A 60 14.37 -4.95 2.95
N ALA A 61 13.34 -4.63 2.17
CA ALA A 61 12.55 -3.42 2.37
C ALA A 61 11.66 -3.52 3.62
N VAL A 62 11.58 -2.42 4.37
CA VAL A 62 10.80 -2.33 5.60
C VAL A 62 9.70 -1.28 5.50
N TRP A 63 8.57 -1.57 6.14
CA TRP A 63 7.48 -0.61 6.23
C TRP A 63 7.88 0.56 7.14
N THR A 64 7.93 1.75 6.56
CA THR A 64 8.13 2.99 7.31
C THR A 64 6.79 3.63 7.63
N TRP A 65 6.50 3.84 8.92
CA TRP A 65 5.25 4.43 9.39
C TRP A 65 5.37 5.94 9.58
N GLN A 66 4.30 6.64 9.23
CA GLN A 66 4.18 8.09 9.35
C GLN A 66 2.77 8.47 9.78
N GLU A 67 2.69 9.49 10.62
CA GLU A 67 1.45 10.12 11.03
C GLU A 67 1.20 11.37 10.17
N HIS A 68 -0.05 11.61 9.80
CA HIS A 68 -0.43 12.82 9.08
C HIS A 68 -1.70 13.41 9.68
N THR A 69 -1.59 14.62 10.18
CA THR A 69 -2.71 15.44 10.66
C THR A 69 -3.30 16.22 9.48
N TYR A 70 -4.62 16.18 9.30
CA TYR A 70 -5.27 17.04 8.31
C TYR A 70 -5.92 18.23 9.01
N GLY A 71 -5.41 19.44 8.71
CA GLY A 71 -6.05 20.73 8.99
C GLY A 71 -6.94 20.81 10.24
N GLY A 72 -6.35 20.75 11.43
CA GLY A 72 -7.01 21.13 12.68
C GLY A 72 -7.91 20.08 13.35
N ASP A 73 -8.18 18.93 12.73
CA ASP A 73 -8.85 17.82 13.42
C ASP A 73 -7.84 17.00 14.25
N GLU A 74 -8.23 16.63 15.47
CA GLU A 74 -7.45 15.78 16.41
C GLU A 74 -7.18 14.36 15.86
N ARG A 75 -7.76 13.99 14.72
CA ARG A 75 -7.68 12.65 14.14
C ARG A 75 -6.46 12.49 13.25
N VAL A 76 -5.57 11.59 13.64
CA VAL A 76 -4.37 11.21 12.88
C VAL A 76 -4.69 10.17 11.81
N ARG A 77 -4.26 10.43 10.57
CA ARG A 77 -4.15 9.38 9.54
C ARG A 77 -2.79 8.73 9.62
N LEU A 78 -2.78 7.40 9.64
CA LEU A 78 -1.59 6.59 9.59
C LEU A 78 -1.32 6.19 8.14
N PHE A 79 -0.09 6.44 7.71
CA PHE A 79 0.45 5.97 6.46
C PHE A 79 1.64 5.06 6.75
N ALA A 80 1.79 4.02 5.95
CA ALA A 80 3.05 3.28 5.87
C ALA A 80 3.48 3.17 4.41
N SER A 81 4.78 3.17 4.16
CA SER A 81 5.34 3.01 2.82
C SER A 81 6.39 1.89 2.79
N VAL A 82 6.45 1.17 1.68
CA VAL A 82 7.48 0.17 1.42
C VAL A 82 7.81 0.15 -0.08
N GLU A 83 9.05 -0.21 -0.41
CA GLU A 83 9.45 -0.45 -1.79
C GLU A 83 8.92 -1.81 -2.28
N VAL A 84 8.44 -1.83 -3.52
CA VAL A 84 7.88 -3.02 -4.17
C VAL A 84 8.39 -3.14 -5.62
N ARG A 85 8.42 -4.37 -6.14
CA ARG A 85 8.59 -4.66 -7.57
C ARG A 85 7.37 -5.38 -8.14
N PRO A 86 7.10 -5.22 -9.45
CA PRO A 86 6.19 -6.11 -10.15
C PRO A 86 6.66 -7.55 -10.04
N VAL A 87 5.74 -8.47 -9.75
CA VAL A 87 6.02 -9.90 -9.89
C VAL A 87 6.16 -10.16 -11.39
N GLN A 88 7.33 -10.68 -11.82
CA GLN A 88 7.46 -11.16 -13.18
C GLN A 88 6.60 -12.42 -13.29
N THR A 89 5.38 -12.28 -13.81
CA THR A 89 4.65 -13.43 -14.30
C THR A 89 5.49 -14.00 -15.43
N GLY A 90 6.13 -15.14 -15.19
CA GLY A 90 6.77 -15.91 -16.25
C GLY A 90 5.69 -16.31 -17.23
N GLU A 91 5.54 -15.55 -18.31
CA GLU A 91 4.96 -16.08 -19.53
C GLU A 91 6.01 -17.05 -20.07
N GLY A 92 5.81 -18.34 -19.73
CA GLY A 92 6.59 -19.45 -20.27
C GLY A 92 6.37 -19.59 -21.78
N PRO A 93 7.28 -20.29 -22.47
CA PRO A 93 7.47 -20.24 -23.93
C PRO A 93 6.26 -20.69 -24.75
#